data_AF-A0A842VZX7-F1
#
_entry.id   AF-A0A842VZX7-F1
#
_cell.length_a   1.000
_cell.length_b   1.000
_cell.length_c   1.000
_cell.angle_alpha   90.00
_cell.angle_beta   90.00
_cell.angle_gamma   90.00
#
_symmetry.space_group_name_H-M   'P 1'
#
loop_
_entity.id
_entity.type
_entity.pdbx_description
1 polymer ?
#
loop_
_entity_poly.entity_id
_entity_poly.type
_entity_poly.pdbx_seq_one_letter_code
_entity_poly.pdbx_strand_id
1 'polypeptide(L)'
;MLRAKYQFIRDDMFLIAEVNEKTGKQNLIMQKIDKNTNSVEMEQKIECIHTAVTSITPQEFLEISQNTIKRHELEQKTLNIRSSENLVEVNLTIEDRFLAMKSWVQGIAEAGISALYLQNEIECAARLAYPVINTLLYFLAKVDIDFIAQYLNWIEKNCIINNAIHQSSYAANLSKVLDILASPSIKDAERVLTYVLEMDLSYIKVLDLAYHELSAFPTWIRKLESLEVLNLEANSITKLPNWLVDLKSLEVLNVDANRIVSIPNWIDKIQSLKVLKLNENKIQHFPAYIKNLKKLREIHLGNNNITTLPEDLSEILSLQVLSVYDNQISDMSKNMKWPLKLKKLVLGGNIFEHIPEAIGELKDLEELNLGQNKLSDLPKSLSSLNSLKTLILSWNRFNKIPDVLTQLSSLVLIDLDHNKLSSLPEKMGNLSSLKTLILNRNALSSLPESFSSLTTLKFIQLDNNKFSEFPKQLCNLINLEDLVLSHNNLEHLPECIVNLRKLEVLDLSSNQFHYLPGYVCFLDKLVDLFLKDNKLNYLPRNLAGLKSLQQLDVESNRLKSLPKTITALKNLKSINLRGNKSLKLSKKVKIRLDELKSPF
;
A
#
# COMPACT_ATOMS: atom_id res chain seq x y z
N MET A 1 21.29 19.70 14.87
CA MET A 1 19.87 19.79 14.47
C MET A 1 19.55 21.25 14.32
N LEU A 2 18.96 21.67 13.20
CA LEU A 2 18.42 23.03 13.09
C LEU A 2 17.08 23.08 13.83
N ARG A 3 16.91 24.01 14.76
CA ARG A 3 15.70 24.14 15.59
C ARG A 3 15.27 25.60 15.75
N ALA A 4 13.97 25.86 15.65
CA ALA A 4 13.35 27.15 15.97
C ALA A 4 12.11 26.91 16.85
N LYS A 5 12.00 27.65 17.96
CA LYS A 5 10.96 27.48 18.98
C LYS A 5 10.07 28.72 19.02
N TYR A 6 8.75 28.50 19.01
CA TYR A 6 7.73 29.53 18.97
C TYR A 6 6.70 29.30 20.08
N GLN A 7 6.31 30.35 20.78
CA GLN A 7 5.23 30.30 21.76
C GLN A 7 3.88 30.06 21.05
N PHE A 8 3.02 29.22 21.61
CA PHE A 8 1.77 28.82 20.96
C PHE A 8 0.60 28.81 21.94
N ILE A 9 -0.40 29.68 21.70
CA ILE A 9 -1.66 29.84 22.46
C ILE A 9 -1.47 30.30 23.92
N ARG A 10 -0.54 29.73 24.67
CA ARG A 10 -0.14 30.11 26.04
C ARG A 10 1.38 30.27 26.13
N ASP A 11 1.83 30.90 27.20
CA ASP A 11 3.24 31.11 27.57
C ASP A 11 3.97 29.84 28.04
N ASP A 12 3.25 28.78 28.41
CA ASP A 12 3.79 27.46 28.76
C ASP A 12 3.77 26.44 27.60
N MET A 13 3.34 26.84 26.40
CA MET A 13 3.21 25.95 25.25
C MET A 13 4.01 26.46 24.06
N PHE A 14 4.64 25.52 23.35
CA PHE A 14 5.54 25.84 22.25
C PHE A 14 5.40 24.88 21.07
N LEU A 15 5.53 25.44 19.87
CA LEU A 15 5.78 24.69 18.65
C LEU A 15 7.24 24.83 18.25
N ILE A 16 7.87 23.73 17.86
CA ILE A 16 9.27 23.69 17.48
C ILE A 16 9.38 23.10 16.07
N ALA A 17 9.94 23.89 15.17
CA ALA A 17 10.42 23.44 13.88
C ALA A 17 11.79 22.79 14.05
N GLU A 18 11.94 21.54 13.65
CA GLU A 18 13.21 20.80 13.71
C GLU A 18 13.55 20.22 12.34
N VAL A 19 14.81 20.38 11.88
CA VAL A 19 15.34 19.70 10.70
C VAL A 19 16.66 19.01 11.03
N ASN A 20 16.77 17.74 10.62
CA ASN A 20 17.98 16.96 10.78
C ASN A 20 19.04 17.39 9.76
N GLU A 21 20.19 17.85 10.24
CA GLU A 21 21.30 18.35 9.41
C GLU A 21 21.97 17.28 8.54
N LYS A 22 21.77 16.00 8.83
CA LYS A 22 22.36 14.90 8.05
C LYS A 22 21.37 14.29 7.08
N THR A 23 20.10 14.17 7.49
CA THR A 23 19.08 13.46 6.73
C THR A 23 18.06 14.37 6.06
N GLY A 24 18.02 15.66 6.40
CA GLY A 24 17.00 16.60 5.93
C GLY A 24 15.58 16.31 6.45
N LYS A 25 15.42 15.34 7.36
CA LYS A 25 14.13 14.96 7.96
C LYS A 25 13.58 16.11 8.79
N GLN A 26 12.33 16.46 8.58
CA GLN A 26 11.67 17.58 9.24
C GLN A 26 10.70 17.07 10.31
N ASN A 27 10.66 17.74 11.46
CA ASN A 27 9.75 17.40 12.54
C ASN A 27 9.10 18.65 13.11
N LEU A 28 7.78 18.58 13.32
CA LEU A 28 7.05 19.50 14.18
C LEU A 28 6.95 18.88 15.58
N ILE A 29 7.40 19.61 16.59
CA ILE A 29 7.33 19.17 17.98
C ILE A 29 6.44 20.16 18.74
N MET A 30 5.45 19.64 19.47
CA MET A 30 4.64 20.40 20.42
C MET A 30 5.14 20.11 21.83
N GLN A 31 5.38 21.15 22.62
CA GLN A 31 5.88 21.03 23.99
C GLN A 31 5.02 21.82 24.96
N LYS A 32 4.73 21.19 26.11
CA LYS A 32 4.25 21.86 27.33
C LYS A 32 5.40 21.90 28.32
N ILE A 33 5.69 23.07 28.88
CA ILE A 33 6.73 23.24 29.90
C ILE A 33 6.12 23.63 31.25
N ASP A 34 6.77 23.22 32.33
CA ASP A 34 6.51 23.76 33.67
C ASP A 34 7.13 25.15 33.76
N LYS A 35 6.31 26.17 34.04
CA LYS A 35 6.75 27.57 34.14
C LYS A 35 7.75 27.82 35.27
N ASN A 36 7.70 27.03 36.33
CA ASN A 36 8.55 27.21 37.51
C ASN A 36 9.92 26.54 37.32
N THR A 37 9.94 25.36 36.69
CA THR A 37 11.16 24.56 36.55
C THR A 37 11.78 24.63 35.15
N ASN A 38 11.08 25.20 34.16
CA ASN A 38 11.42 25.14 32.73
C ASN A 38 11.62 23.71 32.19
N SER A 39 11.14 22.70 32.91
CA SER A 39 11.21 21.30 32.47
C SER A 39 10.08 20.97 31.48
N VAL A 40 10.32 20.01 30.59
CA VAL A 40 9.31 19.56 29.61
C VAL A 40 8.36 18.60 30.32
N GLU A 41 7.10 18.99 30.50
CA GLU A 41 6.05 18.14 31.07
C GLU A 41 5.48 17.17 30.05
N MET A 42 5.31 17.64 28.81
CA MET A 42 4.74 16.86 27.71
C MET A 42 5.41 17.28 26.41
N GLU A 43 5.73 16.29 25.58
CA GLU A 43 6.25 16.49 24.23
C GLU A 43 5.55 15.52 23.28
N GLN A 44 5.12 16.02 22.14
CA GLN A 44 4.60 15.21 21.04
C GLN A 44 5.29 15.63 19.74
N LYS A 45 5.64 14.64 18.91
CA LYS A 45 6.46 14.84 17.71
C LYS A 45 5.75 14.28 16.48
N ILE A 46 5.79 15.04 15.39
CA ILE A 46 5.24 14.70 14.08
C ILE A 46 6.37 14.74 13.07
N GLU A 47 6.61 13.63 12.34
CA GLU A 47 7.52 13.62 11.20
C GLU A 47 6.80 14.23 9.99
N CYS A 48 7.30 15.35 9.50
CA CYS A 48 6.69 16.08 8.39
C CYS A 48 7.37 15.66 7.09
N ILE A 49 6.67 14.84 6.29
CA ILE A 49 7.21 14.26 5.05
C ILE A 49 7.21 15.30 3.91
N HIS A 50 6.33 16.31 3.96
CA HIS A 50 6.06 17.23 2.84
C HIS A 50 6.10 18.71 3.20
N THR A 51 6.82 19.11 4.25
CA THR A 51 6.93 20.55 4.59
C THR A 51 7.82 21.27 3.59
N ALA A 52 7.19 21.64 2.48
CA ALA A 52 7.55 22.69 1.55
C ALA A 52 6.28 23.03 0.75
N VAL A 53 5.18 23.36 1.43
CA VAL A 53 3.96 23.78 0.75
C VAL A 53 3.68 25.23 1.12
N THR A 54 4.09 26.08 0.18
CA THR A 54 3.82 27.51 0.02
C THR A 54 4.83 28.49 0.62
N SER A 55 5.17 29.50 -0.19
CA SER A 55 5.90 30.71 0.18
C SER A 55 5.04 31.69 0.99
N ILE A 56 4.06 31.19 1.76
CA ILE A 56 3.14 32.02 2.52
C ILE A 56 3.86 32.50 3.78
N THR A 57 3.95 33.81 3.91
CA THR A 57 4.49 34.46 5.11
C THR A 57 3.51 34.34 6.29
N PRO A 58 3.96 34.44 7.55
CA PRO A 58 3.07 34.42 8.71
C PRO A 58 1.95 35.47 8.63
N GLN A 59 2.24 36.65 8.08
CA GLN A 59 1.26 37.72 7.89
C GLN A 59 0.21 37.38 6.81
N GLU A 60 0.62 36.79 5.69
CA GLU A 60 -0.31 36.28 4.68
C GLU A 60 -1.17 35.13 5.23
N PHE A 61 -0.58 34.25 6.05
CA PHE A 61 -1.31 33.16 6.70
C PHE A 61 -2.42 33.70 7.62
N LEU A 62 -2.10 34.73 8.41
CA LEU A 62 -3.06 35.42 9.28
C LEU A 62 -4.17 36.08 8.46
N GLU A 63 -3.84 36.78 7.37
CA GLU A 63 -4.81 37.42 6.49
C GLU A 63 -5.75 36.42 5.79
N ILE A 64 -5.22 35.28 5.33
CA ILE A 64 -6.02 34.20 4.72
C ILE A 64 -6.94 33.60 5.78
N SER A 65 -6.42 33.37 6.99
CA SER A 65 -7.25 32.85 8.10
C SER A 65 -8.42 33.77 8.45
N GLN A 66 -8.36 35.05 8.08
CA GLN A 66 -9.38 36.06 8.40
C GLN A 66 -10.30 36.45 7.20
N ASN A 67 -9.98 36.05 5.97
CA ASN A 67 -10.71 36.49 4.76
C ASN A 67 -11.22 35.33 3.88
N THR A 68 -12.55 35.16 3.80
CA THR A 68 -13.22 34.07 3.06
C THR A 68 -12.88 34.00 1.57
N ILE A 69 -12.67 35.12 0.89
CA ILE A 69 -12.34 35.14 -0.55
C ILE A 69 -10.92 34.63 -0.78
N LYS A 70 -9.96 35.12 0.05
CA LYS A 70 -8.57 34.64 0.01
C LYS A 70 -8.45 33.16 0.37
N ARG A 71 -9.35 32.63 1.22
CA ARG A 71 -9.42 31.19 1.51
C ARG A 71 -9.74 30.36 0.27
N HIS A 72 -10.74 30.76 -0.51
CA HIS A 72 -11.10 30.02 -1.71
C HIS A 72 -9.98 30.05 -2.76
N GLU A 73 -9.25 31.17 -2.87
CA GLU A 73 -8.03 31.24 -3.67
C GLU A 73 -6.92 30.30 -3.18
N LEU A 74 -6.75 30.14 -1.86
CA LEU A 74 -5.78 29.22 -1.28
C LEU A 74 -6.16 27.76 -1.56
N GLU A 75 -7.43 27.38 -1.45
CA GLU A 75 -7.91 26.03 -1.81
C GLU A 75 -7.58 25.70 -3.27
N GLN A 76 -7.88 26.63 -4.19
CA GLN A 76 -7.56 26.48 -5.61
C GLN A 76 -6.04 26.41 -5.86
N LYS A 77 -5.25 27.24 -5.17
CA LYS A 77 -3.78 27.18 -5.23
C LYS A 77 -3.22 25.86 -4.66
N THR A 78 -3.79 25.35 -3.57
CA THR A 78 -3.39 24.09 -2.91
C THR A 78 -3.71 22.89 -3.79
N LEU A 79 -4.86 22.92 -4.48
CA LEU A 79 -5.23 21.94 -5.50
C LEU A 79 -4.28 22.02 -6.72
N ASN A 80 -3.87 23.22 -7.16
CA ASN A 80 -2.93 23.40 -8.27
C ASN A 80 -1.51 22.92 -7.95
N ILE A 81 -1.04 23.09 -6.71
CA ILE A 81 0.24 22.53 -6.22
C ILE A 81 0.22 20.98 -6.29
N ARG A 82 -0.96 20.37 -6.34
CA ARG A 82 -1.15 18.92 -6.40
C ARG A 82 -1.49 18.38 -7.79
N SER A 83 -2.18 19.16 -8.62
CA SER A 83 -2.42 18.80 -10.02
C SER A 83 -1.12 18.78 -10.84
N SER A 84 -0.06 19.43 -10.36
CA SER A 84 1.28 19.08 -10.80
C SER A 84 1.69 17.77 -10.11
N GLU A 85 1.65 16.67 -10.85
CA GLU A 85 2.28 15.36 -10.55
C GLU A 85 3.82 15.45 -10.30
N ASN A 86 4.33 16.66 -10.04
CA ASN A 86 5.72 17.02 -9.80
C ASN A 86 5.92 17.67 -8.42
N LEU A 87 5.37 17.10 -7.35
CA LEU A 87 6.11 17.15 -6.07
C LEU A 87 7.31 16.21 -6.17
N VAL A 88 8.18 16.47 -7.15
CA VAL A 88 9.61 16.15 -7.05
C VAL A 88 10.00 16.70 -5.69
N GLU A 89 10.68 15.93 -4.83
CA GLU A 89 11.39 16.52 -3.69
C GLU A 89 12.09 17.75 -4.24
N VAL A 90 11.57 18.95 -3.95
CA VAL A 90 12.27 20.16 -4.34
C VAL A 90 13.61 19.98 -3.66
N ASN A 91 14.67 19.94 -4.45
CA ASN A 91 16.02 19.62 -3.99
C ASN A 91 16.57 20.83 -3.23
N LEU A 92 15.80 21.27 -2.24
CA LEU A 92 16.04 22.33 -1.31
C LEU A 92 17.20 21.90 -0.45
N THR A 93 18.12 22.84 -0.23
CA THR A 93 19.15 22.66 0.76
C THR A 93 18.51 22.43 2.13
N ILE A 94 19.26 21.82 3.05
CA ILE A 94 18.80 21.64 4.44
C ILE A 94 18.41 22.98 5.07
N GLU A 95 19.11 24.05 4.72
CA GLU A 95 18.86 25.41 5.18
C GLU A 95 17.53 25.96 4.65
N ASP A 96 17.25 25.76 3.36
CA ASP A 96 15.97 26.16 2.75
C ASP A 96 14.79 25.35 3.31
N ARG A 97 14.98 24.04 3.53
CA ARG A 97 13.98 23.18 4.20
C ARG A 97 13.71 23.70 5.60
N PHE A 98 14.75 24.04 6.35
CA PHE A 98 14.61 24.60 7.69
C PHE A 98 13.94 25.96 7.68
N LEU A 99 14.24 26.84 6.72
CA LEU A 99 13.62 28.16 6.60
C LEU A 99 12.12 28.05 6.29
N ALA A 100 11.74 27.17 5.36
CA ALA A 100 10.33 26.90 5.03
C ALA A 100 9.57 26.32 6.24
N MET A 101 10.15 25.30 6.89
CA MET A 101 9.57 24.69 8.09
C MET A 101 9.41 25.72 9.21
N LYS A 102 10.43 26.54 9.43
CA LYS A 102 10.44 27.61 10.41
C LYS A 102 9.30 28.60 10.16
N SER A 103 9.13 29.06 8.92
CA SER A 103 8.05 29.99 8.52
C SER A 103 6.67 29.39 8.74
N TRP A 104 6.46 28.13 8.33
CA TRP A 104 5.19 27.45 8.50
C TRP A 104 4.81 27.25 9.97
N VAL A 105 5.75 26.76 10.80
CA VAL A 105 5.51 26.59 12.24
C VAL A 105 5.27 27.93 12.94
N GLN A 106 6.00 28.98 12.55
CA GLN A 106 5.77 30.33 13.05
C GLN A 106 4.37 30.85 12.71
N GLY A 107 3.93 30.65 11.46
CA GLY A 107 2.58 31.04 11.03
C GLY A 107 1.48 30.35 11.83
N ILE A 108 1.63 29.04 12.10
CA ILE A 108 0.70 28.31 12.99
C ILE A 108 0.72 28.89 14.40
N ALA A 109 1.93 29.15 14.94
CA ALA A 109 2.11 29.67 16.28
C ALA A 109 1.44 31.05 16.47
N GLU A 110 1.64 31.96 15.52
CA GLU A 110 1.11 33.32 15.53
C GLU A 110 -0.41 33.37 15.29
N ALA A 111 -0.94 32.55 14.38
CA ALA A 111 -2.38 32.51 14.11
C ALA A 111 -3.18 31.73 15.17
N GLY A 112 -2.51 30.96 16.04
CA GLY A 112 -3.13 30.30 17.20
C GLY A 112 -4.28 29.37 16.81
N ILE A 113 -5.45 29.55 17.42
CA ILE A 113 -6.65 28.72 17.16
C ILE A 113 -7.12 28.87 15.69
N SER A 114 -6.96 30.04 15.07
CA SER A 114 -7.34 30.24 13.66
C SER A 114 -6.47 29.41 12.70
N ALA A 115 -5.24 29.07 13.09
CA ALA A 115 -4.38 28.19 12.32
C ALA A 115 -4.93 26.77 12.23
N LEU A 116 -5.63 26.31 13.29
CA LEU A 116 -6.19 24.97 13.37
C LEU A 116 -7.21 24.73 12.25
N TYR A 117 -8.07 25.71 12.01
CA TYR A 117 -9.04 25.68 10.93
C TYR A 117 -8.39 25.74 9.55
N LEU A 118 -7.49 26.70 9.32
CA LEU A 118 -6.85 26.87 8.02
C LEU A 118 -6.06 25.62 7.65
N GLN A 119 -5.35 25.04 8.61
CA GLN A 119 -4.64 23.79 8.44
C GLN A 119 -5.59 22.63 8.15
N ASN A 120 -6.77 22.58 8.80
CA ASN A 120 -7.79 21.58 8.49
C ASN A 120 -8.32 21.70 7.04
N GLU A 121 -8.67 22.91 6.59
CA GLU A 121 -9.13 23.14 5.21
C GLU A 121 -8.05 22.77 4.18
N ILE A 122 -6.80 23.17 4.44
CA ILE A 122 -5.65 22.76 3.62
C ILE A 122 -5.57 21.23 3.58
N GLU A 123 -5.64 20.55 4.72
CA GLU A 123 -5.54 19.10 4.82
C GLU A 123 -6.71 18.36 4.16
N CYS A 124 -7.93 18.88 4.27
CA CYS A 124 -9.13 18.34 3.61
C CYS A 124 -9.07 18.53 2.10
N ALA A 125 -8.75 19.73 1.63
CA ALA A 125 -8.52 20.01 0.20
C ALA A 125 -7.36 19.16 -0.35
N ALA A 126 -6.36 18.92 0.48
CA ALA A 126 -5.20 18.11 0.17
C ALA A 126 -5.39 16.60 0.46
N ARG A 127 -6.47 16.10 1.06
CA ARG A 127 -6.57 14.66 1.42
C ARG A 127 -5.25 14.09 2.01
N LEU A 128 -4.62 14.83 2.93
CA LEU A 128 -3.30 14.46 3.43
C LEU A 128 -3.38 13.15 4.22
N ALA A 129 -2.46 12.21 3.95
CA ALA A 129 -2.42 10.92 4.62
C ALA A 129 -2.05 11.03 6.13
N TYR A 130 -1.36 12.11 6.50
CA TYR A 130 -0.94 12.39 7.88
C TYR A 130 -1.34 13.83 8.26
N PRO A 131 -2.59 14.03 8.72
CA PRO A 131 -3.07 15.35 9.10
C PRO A 131 -2.35 15.84 10.37
N VAL A 132 -1.66 16.98 10.26
CA VAL A 132 -0.99 17.65 11.38
C VAL A 132 -2.03 18.11 12.41
N ILE A 133 -3.22 18.50 11.92
CA ILE A 133 -4.24 19.09 12.78
C ILE A 133 -4.80 18.14 13.83
N ASN A 134 -5.00 16.85 13.49
CA ASN A 134 -5.50 15.87 14.46
C ASN A 134 -4.52 15.75 15.62
N THR A 135 -3.22 15.75 15.32
CA THR A 135 -2.18 15.68 16.34
C THR A 135 -2.10 16.96 17.17
N LEU A 136 -2.21 18.14 16.54
CA LEU A 136 -2.25 19.43 17.25
C LEU A 136 -3.43 19.52 18.21
N LEU A 137 -4.64 19.23 17.71
CA LEU A 137 -5.85 19.29 18.53
C LEU A 137 -5.84 18.24 19.64
N TYR A 138 -5.31 17.04 19.38
CA TYR A 138 -5.14 16.00 20.40
C TYR A 138 -4.15 16.43 21.49
N PHE A 139 -3.02 17.04 21.12
CA PHE A 139 -2.07 17.61 22.07
C PHE A 139 -2.75 18.69 22.94
N LEU A 140 -3.46 19.62 22.30
CA LEU A 140 -4.18 20.69 23.02
C LEU A 140 -5.22 20.13 23.98
N ALA A 141 -6.02 19.14 23.55
CA ALA A 141 -7.00 18.48 24.40
C ALA A 141 -6.36 17.77 25.61
N LYS A 142 -5.16 17.19 25.46
CA LYS A 142 -4.41 16.58 26.57
C LYS A 142 -3.86 17.59 27.55
N VAL A 143 -3.43 18.75 27.06
CA VAL A 143 -2.88 19.81 27.92
C VAL A 143 -4.00 20.50 28.71
N ASP A 144 -5.05 20.91 28.00
CA ASP A 144 -6.20 21.61 28.57
C ASP A 144 -7.42 21.47 27.63
N ILE A 145 -8.41 20.71 28.06
CA ILE A 145 -9.58 20.41 27.23
C ILE A 145 -10.44 21.65 26.94
N ASP A 146 -10.31 22.75 27.71
CA ASP A 146 -11.02 23.99 27.43
C ASP A 146 -10.57 24.64 26.11
N PHE A 147 -9.42 24.25 25.54
CA PHE A 147 -9.06 24.63 24.18
C PHE A 147 -10.02 24.07 23.13
N ILE A 148 -10.57 22.88 23.36
CA ILE A 148 -11.58 22.31 22.48
C ILE A 148 -12.88 23.11 22.57
N ALA A 149 -13.27 23.58 23.76
CA ALA A 149 -14.42 24.48 23.90
C ALA A 149 -14.22 25.81 23.16
N GLN A 150 -13.01 26.39 23.19
CA GLN A 150 -12.69 27.59 22.40
C GLN A 150 -12.75 27.32 20.90
N TYR A 151 -12.26 26.17 20.46
CA TYR A 151 -12.31 25.76 19.06
C TYR A 151 -13.75 25.49 18.57
N LEU A 152 -14.62 24.92 19.41
CA LEU A 152 -16.04 24.72 19.11
C LEU A 152 -16.79 26.05 18.93
N ASN A 153 -16.57 27.00 19.85
CA ASN A 153 -17.08 28.38 19.71
C ASN A 153 -16.58 29.04 18.41
N TRP A 154 -15.35 28.74 18.02
CA TRP A 154 -14.78 29.23 16.76
C TRP A 154 -15.51 28.62 15.55
N ILE A 155 -15.77 27.31 15.56
CA ILE A 155 -16.50 26.60 14.48
C ILE A 155 -17.87 27.24 14.26
N GLU A 156 -18.64 27.46 15.33
CA GLU A 156 -19.98 28.06 15.27
C GLU A 156 -19.98 29.47 14.68
N LYS A 157 -18.96 30.27 14.98
CA LYS A 157 -18.86 31.65 14.48
C LYS A 157 -18.36 31.74 13.05
N ASN A 158 -17.38 30.91 12.68
CA ASN A 158 -16.59 31.10 11.46
C ASN A 158 -16.93 30.14 10.32
N CYS A 159 -17.69 29.08 10.59
CA CYS A 159 -18.26 28.23 9.53
C CYS A 159 -19.57 28.78 8.97
N ILE A 160 -20.04 29.95 9.44
CA ILE A 160 -21.21 30.63 8.89
C ILE A 160 -20.75 31.60 7.79
N ILE A 161 -21.19 31.35 6.56
CA ILE A 161 -20.95 32.21 5.40
C ILE A 161 -22.31 32.73 4.90
N ASN A 162 -22.47 34.05 4.80
CA ASN A 162 -23.73 34.68 4.36
C ASN A 162 -24.98 34.21 5.13
N ASN A 163 -24.87 34.09 6.47
CA ASN A 163 -25.92 33.58 7.36
C ASN A 163 -26.34 32.11 7.10
N ALA A 164 -25.52 31.33 6.41
CA ALA A 164 -25.72 29.89 6.22
C ALA A 164 -24.48 29.10 6.66
N ILE A 165 -24.68 27.89 7.19
CA ILE A 165 -23.57 27.01 7.57
C ILE A 165 -22.89 26.48 6.31
N HIS A 166 -21.57 26.68 6.21
CA HIS A 166 -20.73 26.02 5.21
C HIS A 166 -20.51 24.57 5.61
N GLN A 167 -21.39 23.69 5.12
CA GLN A 167 -21.58 22.31 5.59
C GLN A 167 -20.30 21.48 5.57
N SER A 168 -19.49 21.59 4.51
CA SER A 168 -18.25 20.82 4.36
C SER A 168 -17.24 21.18 5.45
N SER A 169 -16.97 22.48 5.64
CA SER A 169 -16.08 22.98 6.69
C SER A 169 -16.60 22.62 8.07
N TYR A 170 -17.89 22.86 8.32
CA TYR A 170 -18.49 22.56 9.62
C TYR A 170 -18.34 21.08 9.99
N ALA A 171 -18.72 20.17 9.09
CA ALA A 171 -18.61 18.73 9.29
C ALA A 171 -17.15 18.27 9.46
N ALA A 172 -16.22 18.79 8.65
CA ALA A 172 -14.81 18.41 8.69
C ALA A 172 -14.12 18.84 9.99
N ASN A 173 -14.48 20.00 10.56
CA ASN A 173 -13.91 20.44 11.84
C ASN A 173 -14.57 19.70 13.02
N LEU A 174 -15.88 19.49 12.96
CA LEU A 174 -16.61 18.83 14.05
C LEU A 174 -16.30 17.32 14.15
N SER A 175 -16.10 16.63 13.03
CA SER A 175 -15.69 15.23 13.02
C SER A 175 -14.33 15.02 13.69
N LYS A 176 -13.39 15.96 13.53
CA LYS A 176 -12.08 15.94 14.20
C LYS A 176 -12.20 16.14 15.71
N VAL A 177 -13.14 16.99 16.16
CA VAL A 177 -13.40 17.12 17.58
C VAL A 177 -13.96 15.81 18.15
N LEU A 178 -14.93 15.20 17.47
CA LEU A 178 -15.49 13.90 17.88
C LEU A 178 -14.44 12.79 17.92
N ASP A 179 -13.53 12.76 16.94
CA ASP A 179 -12.38 11.87 16.87
C ASP A 179 -11.52 11.96 18.15
N ILE A 180 -11.08 13.17 18.47
CA ILE A 180 -10.26 13.43 19.66
C ILE A 180 -11.00 13.08 20.96
N LEU A 181 -12.27 13.43 21.05
CA LEU A 181 -13.08 13.16 22.24
C LEU A 181 -13.40 11.67 22.41
N ALA A 182 -13.25 10.85 21.36
CA ALA A 182 -13.36 9.40 21.49
C ALA A 182 -12.16 8.78 22.20
N SER A 183 -10.99 9.42 22.15
CA SER A 183 -9.76 8.93 22.77
C SER A 183 -9.92 8.74 24.29
N PRO A 184 -9.71 7.52 24.82
CA PRO A 184 -9.77 7.25 26.27
C PRO A 184 -8.73 8.04 27.09
N SER A 185 -7.71 8.59 26.44
CA SER A 185 -6.62 9.31 27.09
C SER A 185 -6.92 10.80 27.34
N ILE A 186 -8.02 11.34 26.79
CA ILE A 186 -8.43 12.72 27.01
C ILE A 186 -9.26 12.78 28.30
N LYS A 187 -8.70 13.45 29.31
CA LYS A 187 -9.40 13.67 30.59
C LYS A 187 -10.57 14.63 30.40
N ASP A 188 -11.66 14.37 31.10
CA ASP A 188 -12.89 15.19 31.07
C ASP A 188 -13.55 15.33 29.69
N ALA A 189 -13.26 14.41 28.75
CA ALA A 189 -13.84 14.39 27.41
C ALA A 189 -15.38 14.44 27.42
N GLU A 190 -16.03 13.75 28.38
CA GLU A 190 -17.48 13.72 28.52
C GLU A 190 -18.11 15.10 28.72
N ARG A 191 -17.41 16.02 29.40
CA ARG A 191 -17.89 17.39 29.63
C ARG A 191 -18.02 18.15 28.32
N VAL A 192 -17.00 18.09 27.46
CA VAL A 192 -17.00 18.78 26.17
C VAL A 192 -17.89 18.05 25.17
N LEU A 193 -17.92 16.72 25.22
CA LEU A 193 -18.79 15.90 24.39
C LEU A 193 -20.26 16.27 24.58
N THR A 194 -20.70 16.56 25.81
CA THR A 194 -22.09 17.00 26.08
C THR A 194 -22.46 18.22 25.24
N TYR A 195 -21.56 19.21 25.15
CA TYR A 195 -21.75 20.40 24.31
C TYR A 195 -21.76 20.06 22.81
N VAL A 196 -20.79 19.26 22.35
CA VAL A 196 -20.71 18.84 20.93
C VAL A 196 -21.97 18.12 20.48
N LEU A 197 -22.58 17.32 21.37
CA LEU A 197 -23.79 16.56 21.07
C LEU A 197 -25.09 17.39 21.09
N GLU A 198 -25.03 18.69 21.43
CA GLU A 198 -26.11 19.68 21.27
C GLU A 198 -26.00 20.45 19.94
N MET A 199 -24.86 20.37 19.26
CA MET A 199 -24.62 20.99 17.95
C MET A 199 -25.34 20.24 16.82
N ASP A 200 -25.43 20.84 15.64
CA ASP A 200 -26.07 20.23 14.47
C ASP A 200 -25.15 19.19 13.80
N LEU A 201 -25.30 17.93 14.19
CA LEU A 201 -24.51 16.81 13.66
C LEU A 201 -25.03 16.27 12.31
N SER A 202 -26.08 16.86 11.73
CA SER A 202 -26.72 16.36 10.50
C SER A 202 -25.80 16.38 9.27
N TYR A 203 -24.71 17.16 9.32
CA TYR A 203 -23.71 17.26 8.26
C TYR A 203 -22.57 16.23 8.36
N ILE A 204 -22.48 15.49 9.48
CA ILE A 204 -21.41 14.51 9.68
C ILE A 204 -21.74 13.21 8.94
N LYS A 205 -21.13 13.05 7.77
CA LYS A 205 -21.26 11.86 6.93
C LYS A 205 -20.14 10.84 7.11
N VAL A 206 -18.97 11.29 7.56
CA VAL A 206 -17.79 10.45 7.75
C VAL A 206 -17.25 10.68 9.15
N LEU A 207 -17.05 9.59 9.88
CA LEU A 207 -16.40 9.61 11.18
C LEU A 207 -15.31 8.54 11.19
N ASP A 208 -14.08 8.98 11.46
CA ASP A 208 -12.93 8.10 11.62
C ASP A 208 -12.47 8.14 13.07
N LEU A 209 -12.52 6.98 13.73
CA LEU A 209 -12.11 6.71 15.10
C LEU A 209 -11.09 5.56 15.13
N ALA A 210 -10.34 5.35 14.05
CA ALA A 210 -9.33 4.29 13.99
C ALA A 210 -8.16 4.57 14.94
N TYR A 211 -7.48 3.53 15.44
CA TYR A 211 -6.28 3.66 16.28
C TYR A 211 -6.48 4.41 17.62
N HIS A 212 -7.68 4.33 18.21
CA HIS A 212 -8.05 5.03 19.45
C HIS A 212 -8.03 4.16 20.71
N GLU A 213 -7.61 2.90 20.61
CA GLU A 213 -7.64 1.92 21.71
C GLU A 213 -9.04 1.70 22.31
N LEU A 214 -10.10 1.99 21.55
CA LEU A 214 -11.48 1.86 22.01
C LEU A 214 -11.79 0.41 22.38
N SER A 215 -12.31 0.17 23.58
CA SER A 215 -12.75 -1.16 24.03
C SER A 215 -14.20 -1.48 23.64
N ALA A 216 -14.98 -0.45 23.30
CA ALA A 216 -16.36 -0.54 22.86
C ALA A 216 -16.70 0.63 21.93
N PHE A 217 -17.81 0.51 21.19
CA PHE A 217 -18.35 1.63 20.44
C PHE A 217 -18.80 2.75 21.40
N PRO A 218 -18.38 4.00 21.18
CA PRO A 218 -18.95 5.14 21.89
C PRO A 218 -20.46 5.27 21.60
N THR A 219 -21.28 5.30 22.65
CA THR A 219 -22.75 5.26 22.53
C THR A 219 -23.34 6.51 21.88
N TRP A 220 -22.62 7.63 21.94
CA TRP A 220 -23.03 8.90 21.34
C TRP A 220 -23.05 8.88 19.81
N ILE A 221 -22.36 7.94 19.16
CA ILE A 221 -22.39 7.76 17.70
C ILE A 221 -23.81 7.54 17.20
N ARG A 222 -24.69 6.98 18.04
CA ARG A 222 -26.12 6.78 17.73
C ARG A 222 -26.84 8.08 17.32
N LYS A 223 -26.35 9.25 17.73
CA LYS A 223 -26.91 10.56 17.35
C LYS A 223 -26.56 11.00 15.91
N LEU A 224 -25.61 10.33 15.25
CA LEU A 224 -25.13 10.68 13.91
C LEU A 224 -26.00 10.03 12.82
N GLU A 225 -27.28 10.39 12.73
CA GLU A 225 -28.23 9.73 11.82
C GLU A 225 -27.88 9.85 10.32
N SER A 226 -27.15 10.91 9.95
CA SER A 226 -26.64 11.15 8.60
C SER A 226 -25.32 10.43 8.29
N LEU A 227 -24.78 9.64 9.21
CA LEU A 227 -23.48 9.00 9.06
C LEU A 227 -23.51 7.94 7.95
N GLU A 228 -22.66 8.11 6.95
CA GLU A 228 -22.50 7.22 5.79
C GLU A 228 -21.27 6.31 5.96
N VAL A 229 -20.20 6.79 6.59
CA VAL A 229 -18.95 6.05 6.78
C VAL A 229 -18.54 6.10 8.25
N LEU A 230 -18.38 4.94 8.86
CA LEU A 230 -17.84 4.78 10.20
C LEU A 230 -16.58 3.92 10.14
N ASN A 231 -15.44 4.52 10.48
CA ASN A 231 -14.16 3.82 10.61
C ASN A 231 -13.78 3.66 12.09
N LEU A 232 -13.55 2.42 12.51
CA LEU A 232 -13.19 2.01 13.87
C LEU A 232 -12.03 0.98 13.82
N GLU A 233 -11.25 1.01 12.73
CA GLU A 233 -10.11 0.12 12.52
C GLU A 233 -9.08 0.19 13.67
N ALA A 234 -8.41 -0.92 13.94
CA ALA A 234 -7.27 -0.97 14.88
C ALA A 234 -7.64 -0.47 16.28
N ASN A 235 -8.73 -1.00 16.82
CA ASN A 235 -9.19 -0.75 18.19
C ASN A 235 -9.23 -2.08 18.98
N SER A 236 -9.78 -2.06 20.18
CA SER A 236 -9.95 -3.24 21.05
C SER A 236 -11.42 -3.65 21.20
N ILE A 237 -12.26 -3.35 20.21
CA ILE A 237 -13.70 -3.57 20.26
C ILE A 237 -14.01 -5.07 20.17
N THR A 238 -14.86 -5.55 21.08
CA THR A 238 -15.18 -6.99 21.18
C THR A 238 -16.53 -7.37 20.57
N LYS A 239 -17.45 -6.41 20.40
CA LYS A 239 -18.83 -6.65 19.95
C LYS A 239 -19.37 -5.47 19.16
N LEU A 240 -20.20 -5.79 18.16
CA LEU A 240 -21.04 -4.82 17.46
C LEU A 240 -22.30 -4.54 18.31
N PRO A 241 -22.69 -3.27 18.55
CA PRO A 241 -23.87 -2.94 19.33
C PRO A 241 -25.15 -2.83 18.48
N ASN A 242 -26.28 -3.27 19.03
CA ASN A 242 -27.55 -3.36 18.29
C ASN A 242 -28.10 -2.01 17.81
N TRP A 243 -27.74 -0.89 18.45
CA TRP A 243 -28.17 0.44 18.03
C TRP A 243 -27.56 0.90 16.71
N LEU A 244 -26.58 0.18 16.14
CA LEU A 244 -26.08 0.46 14.79
C LEU A 244 -27.19 0.42 13.73
N VAL A 245 -28.29 -0.28 13.99
CA VAL A 245 -29.49 -0.29 13.12
C VAL A 245 -30.15 1.08 12.98
N ASP A 246 -29.88 2.00 13.92
CA ASP A 246 -30.44 3.35 13.90
C ASP A 246 -29.71 4.27 12.91
N LEU A 247 -28.49 3.89 12.48
CA LEU A 247 -27.70 4.62 11.49
C LEU A 247 -28.19 4.29 10.07
N LYS A 248 -29.35 4.83 9.71
CA LYS A 248 -30.06 4.51 8.44
C LYS A 248 -29.31 4.90 7.17
N SER A 249 -28.33 5.80 7.29
CA SER A 249 -27.50 6.27 6.17
C SER A 249 -26.20 5.47 6.03
N LEU A 250 -25.89 4.56 6.96
CA LEU A 250 -24.58 3.91 7.03
C LEU A 250 -24.32 3.01 5.82
N GLU A 251 -23.35 3.40 5.00
CA GLU A 251 -22.96 2.70 3.78
C GLU A 251 -21.66 1.89 3.98
N VAL A 252 -20.75 2.39 4.81
CA VAL A 252 -19.44 1.77 5.06
C VAL A 252 -19.23 1.61 6.56
N LEU A 253 -19.03 0.37 7.00
CA LEU A 253 -18.60 0.06 8.35
C LEU A 253 -17.23 -0.62 8.27
N ASN A 254 -16.20 0.07 8.76
CA ASN A 254 -14.86 -0.49 8.93
C ASN A 254 -14.60 -0.75 10.41
N VAL A 255 -14.44 -2.02 10.76
CA VAL A 255 -14.05 -2.49 12.11
C VAL A 255 -12.90 -3.51 12.00
N ASP A 256 -12.05 -3.33 10.99
CA ASP A 256 -10.84 -4.14 10.80
C ASP A 256 -9.93 -4.06 12.05
N ALA A 257 -9.09 -5.07 12.27
CA ALA A 257 -8.11 -5.10 13.36
C ALA A 257 -8.73 -4.82 14.74
N ASN A 258 -9.73 -5.61 15.11
CA ASN A 258 -10.42 -5.53 16.40
C ASN A 258 -10.47 -6.92 17.06
N ARG A 259 -11.35 -7.09 18.07
CA ARG A 259 -11.52 -8.35 18.82
C ARG A 259 -12.94 -8.90 18.68
N ILE A 260 -13.63 -8.61 17.57
CA ILE A 260 -15.01 -9.01 17.34
C ILE A 260 -15.10 -10.51 17.13
N VAL A 261 -15.97 -11.18 17.89
CA VAL A 261 -16.09 -12.65 17.89
C VAL A 261 -17.24 -13.14 16.98
N SER A 262 -18.23 -12.29 16.70
CA SER A 262 -19.39 -12.67 15.91
C SER A 262 -20.03 -11.47 15.23
N ILE A 263 -20.54 -11.68 14.03
CA ILE A 263 -21.42 -10.75 13.34
C ILE A 263 -22.85 -11.07 13.81
N PRO A 264 -23.59 -10.15 14.44
CA PRO A 264 -24.92 -10.44 14.98
C PRO A 264 -26.03 -10.41 13.91
N ASN A 265 -27.16 -11.08 14.17
CA ASN A 265 -28.25 -11.24 13.20
C ASN A 265 -28.88 -9.93 12.74
N TRP A 266 -29.04 -8.96 13.63
CA TRP A 266 -29.64 -7.67 13.33
C TRP A 266 -28.83 -6.81 12.35
N ILE A 267 -27.59 -7.21 12.00
CA ILE A 267 -26.79 -6.52 10.98
C ILE A 267 -27.56 -6.43 9.65
N ASP A 268 -28.42 -7.43 9.39
CA ASP A 268 -29.23 -7.50 8.18
C ASP A 268 -30.29 -6.40 8.08
N LYS A 269 -30.53 -5.65 9.15
CA LYS A 269 -31.44 -4.49 9.17
C LYS A 269 -30.79 -3.21 8.63
N ILE A 270 -29.46 -3.17 8.49
CA ILE A 270 -28.74 -2.00 7.96
C ILE A 270 -28.77 -2.02 6.43
N GLN A 271 -29.95 -1.78 5.85
CA GLN A 271 -30.22 -1.92 4.41
C GLN A 271 -29.46 -0.91 3.52
N SER A 272 -28.84 0.10 4.11
CA SER A 272 -27.96 1.06 3.44
C SER A 272 -26.55 0.51 3.17
N LEU A 273 -26.13 -0.54 3.88
CA LEU A 273 -24.74 -1.00 3.91
C LEU A 273 -24.26 -1.50 2.54
N LYS A 274 -23.15 -0.93 2.08
CA LYS A 274 -22.46 -1.25 0.82
C LYS A 274 -21.13 -1.94 1.05
N VAL A 275 -20.42 -1.60 2.12
CA VAL A 275 -19.09 -2.14 2.43
C VAL A 275 -19.02 -2.51 3.90
N LEU A 276 -18.65 -3.75 4.17
CA LEU A 276 -18.42 -4.27 5.51
C LEU A 276 -17.00 -4.81 5.62
N LYS A 277 -16.17 -4.16 6.43
CA LYS A 277 -14.79 -4.60 6.70
C LYS A 277 -14.67 -5.10 8.14
N LEU A 278 -14.26 -6.35 8.27
CA LEU A 278 -14.13 -7.13 9.50
C LEU A 278 -12.83 -7.97 9.49
N ASN A 279 -11.83 -7.59 8.69
CA ASN A 279 -10.53 -8.26 8.67
C ASN A 279 -9.89 -8.24 10.06
N GLU A 280 -8.98 -9.19 10.33
CA GLU A 280 -8.16 -9.20 11.55
C GLU A 280 -8.99 -9.14 12.84
N ASN A 281 -10.00 -10.00 12.93
CA ASN A 281 -10.88 -10.11 14.10
C ASN A 281 -10.79 -11.53 14.70
N LYS A 282 -11.84 -11.98 15.40
CA LYS A 282 -11.96 -13.31 16.02
C LYS A 282 -13.26 -14.01 15.61
N ILE A 283 -13.78 -13.69 14.42
CA ILE A 283 -15.07 -14.19 13.92
C ILE A 283 -14.93 -15.67 13.58
N GLN A 284 -15.84 -16.49 14.12
CA GLN A 284 -15.81 -17.94 13.94
C GLN A 284 -16.76 -18.44 12.84
N HIS A 285 -17.81 -17.67 12.55
CA HIS A 285 -18.87 -18.07 11.64
C HIS A 285 -19.21 -16.93 10.67
N PHE A 286 -19.27 -17.27 9.38
CA PHE A 286 -19.85 -16.41 8.37
C PHE A 286 -21.40 -16.54 8.44
N PRO A 287 -22.15 -15.46 8.67
CA PRO A 287 -23.58 -15.54 8.86
C PRO A 287 -24.39 -15.66 7.56
N ALA A 288 -25.35 -16.58 7.50
CA ALA A 288 -26.23 -16.75 6.34
C ALA A 288 -27.19 -15.55 6.10
N TYR A 289 -27.59 -14.82 7.15
CA TYR A 289 -28.49 -13.66 7.04
C TYR A 289 -27.85 -12.45 6.34
N ILE A 290 -26.53 -12.45 6.11
CA ILE A 290 -25.88 -11.37 5.34
C ILE A 290 -26.48 -11.23 3.93
N LYS A 291 -27.10 -12.32 3.43
CA LYS A 291 -27.83 -12.35 2.15
C LYS A 291 -28.98 -11.35 2.02
N ASN A 292 -29.46 -10.84 3.15
CA ASN A 292 -30.54 -9.85 3.21
C ASN A 292 -30.05 -8.42 2.94
N LEU A 293 -28.74 -8.16 2.91
CA LEU A 293 -28.16 -6.84 2.64
C LEU A 293 -28.08 -6.58 1.14
N LYS A 294 -29.17 -6.07 0.55
CA LYS A 294 -29.33 -5.97 -0.92
C LYS A 294 -28.48 -4.91 -1.61
N LYS A 295 -27.83 -4.01 -0.86
CA LYS A 295 -26.89 -3.00 -1.37
C LYS A 295 -25.42 -3.38 -1.17
N LEU A 296 -25.14 -4.51 -0.50
CA LEU A 296 -23.79 -4.91 -0.12
C LEU A 296 -22.96 -5.27 -1.34
N ARG A 297 -21.86 -4.56 -1.53
CA ARG A 297 -20.92 -4.70 -2.66
C ARG A 297 -19.63 -5.38 -2.24
N GLU A 298 -19.20 -5.15 -1.00
CA GLU A 298 -17.92 -5.65 -0.52
C GLU A 298 -18.04 -6.23 0.89
N ILE A 299 -17.47 -7.41 1.08
CA ILE A 299 -17.31 -8.06 2.37
C ILE A 299 -15.86 -8.47 2.52
N HIS A 300 -15.23 -7.98 3.60
CA HIS A 300 -13.86 -8.32 3.95
C HIS A 300 -13.84 -8.97 5.34
N LEU A 301 -13.41 -10.23 5.38
CA LEU A 301 -13.43 -11.11 6.55
C LEU A 301 -12.10 -11.89 6.67
N GLY A 302 -11.03 -11.34 6.10
CA GLY A 302 -9.71 -11.95 6.15
C GLY A 302 -9.15 -12.03 7.55
N ASN A 303 -8.19 -12.93 7.79
CA ASN A 303 -7.50 -13.08 9.08
C ASN A 303 -8.48 -13.20 10.27
N ASN A 304 -9.36 -14.20 10.20
CA ASN A 304 -10.37 -14.52 11.22
C ASN A 304 -10.29 -16.03 11.54
N ASN A 305 -11.27 -16.55 12.30
CA ASN A 305 -11.35 -17.95 12.71
C ASN A 305 -12.51 -18.69 11.99
N ILE A 306 -12.87 -18.27 10.78
CA ILE A 306 -14.01 -18.84 10.04
C ILE A 306 -13.63 -20.23 9.53
N THR A 307 -14.52 -21.21 9.76
CA THR A 307 -14.30 -22.61 9.37
C THR A 307 -15.16 -23.06 8.19
N THR A 308 -16.27 -22.36 7.92
CA THR A 308 -17.23 -22.70 6.85
C THR A 308 -17.84 -21.45 6.22
N LEU A 309 -18.14 -21.52 4.93
CA LEU A 309 -18.98 -20.56 4.23
C LEU A 309 -20.43 -21.06 4.15
N PRO A 310 -21.45 -20.17 4.15
CA PRO A 310 -22.83 -20.58 3.90
C PRO A 310 -22.99 -21.05 2.44
N GLU A 311 -23.81 -22.09 2.23
CA GLU A 311 -23.97 -22.72 0.91
C GLU A 311 -24.64 -21.83 -0.14
N ASP A 312 -25.42 -20.83 0.27
CA ASP A 312 -26.14 -19.96 -0.66
C ASP A 312 -25.85 -18.47 -0.37
N LEU A 313 -24.98 -17.90 -1.20
CA LEU A 313 -24.65 -16.48 -1.24
C LEU A 313 -25.25 -15.78 -2.48
N SER A 314 -25.98 -16.53 -3.33
CA SER A 314 -26.47 -16.04 -4.62
C SER A 314 -27.49 -14.91 -4.48
N GLU A 315 -28.16 -14.81 -3.32
CA GLU A 315 -29.12 -13.76 -3.01
C GLU A 315 -28.50 -12.38 -2.76
N ILE A 316 -27.16 -12.27 -2.62
CA ILE A 316 -26.44 -10.99 -2.52
C ILE A 316 -26.15 -10.46 -3.92
N LEU A 317 -27.19 -10.03 -4.63
CA LEU A 317 -27.14 -9.67 -6.05
C LEU A 317 -26.14 -8.55 -6.40
N SER A 318 -25.79 -7.72 -5.42
CA SER A 318 -24.87 -6.59 -5.59
C SER A 318 -23.41 -6.89 -5.26
N LEU A 319 -23.08 -8.10 -4.75
CA LEU A 319 -21.73 -8.39 -4.25
C LEU A 319 -20.72 -8.44 -5.39
N GLN A 320 -19.67 -7.64 -5.27
CA GLN A 320 -18.57 -7.52 -6.22
C GLN A 320 -17.26 -8.04 -5.65
N VAL A 321 -17.05 -7.89 -4.33
CA VAL A 321 -15.84 -8.33 -3.64
C VAL A 321 -16.20 -9.20 -2.46
N LEU A 322 -15.66 -10.41 -2.43
CA LEU A 322 -15.68 -11.29 -1.27
C LEU A 322 -14.25 -11.68 -0.91
N SER A 323 -13.84 -11.34 0.30
CA SER A 323 -12.51 -11.63 0.82
C SER A 323 -12.61 -12.34 2.16
N VAL A 324 -12.10 -13.58 2.23
CA VAL A 324 -12.08 -14.45 3.41
C VAL A 324 -10.70 -15.10 3.57
N TYR A 325 -9.63 -14.38 3.20
CA TYR A 325 -8.27 -14.89 3.26
C TYR A 325 -7.82 -15.20 4.70
N ASP A 326 -6.75 -15.98 4.90
CA ASP A 326 -6.20 -16.30 6.23
C ASP A 326 -7.28 -16.71 7.25
N ASN A 327 -8.05 -17.75 6.91
CA ASN A 327 -9.05 -18.34 7.78
C ASN A 327 -8.79 -19.86 7.91
N GLN A 328 -9.75 -20.62 8.42
CA GLN A 328 -9.64 -22.08 8.62
C GLN A 328 -10.68 -22.83 7.77
N ILE A 329 -11.04 -22.29 6.60
CA ILE A 329 -12.09 -22.86 5.77
C ILE A 329 -11.53 -24.06 5.00
N SER A 330 -12.19 -25.22 5.16
CA SER A 330 -11.76 -26.50 4.55
C SER A 330 -12.62 -26.95 3.40
N ASP A 331 -13.93 -26.76 3.52
CA ASP A 331 -14.89 -27.26 2.56
C ASP A 331 -15.60 -26.10 1.85
N MET A 332 -15.67 -26.20 0.53
CA MET A 332 -16.62 -25.45 -0.28
C MET A 332 -17.63 -26.45 -0.80
N SER A 333 -18.84 -26.39 -0.24
CA SER A 333 -19.94 -27.29 -0.59
C SER A 333 -20.08 -27.43 -2.11
N LYS A 334 -20.31 -28.66 -2.59
CA LYS A 334 -20.60 -28.91 -4.00
C LYS A 334 -21.83 -28.15 -4.50
N ASN A 335 -22.73 -27.80 -3.58
CA ASN A 335 -23.96 -27.05 -3.83
C ASN A 335 -23.79 -25.53 -3.64
N MET A 336 -22.54 -25.05 -3.53
CA MET A 336 -22.26 -23.63 -3.32
C MET A 336 -22.88 -22.78 -4.42
N LYS A 337 -23.73 -21.82 -4.04
CA LYS A 337 -24.30 -20.83 -4.96
C LYS A 337 -23.64 -19.48 -4.75
N TRP A 338 -22.96 -19.00 -5.78
CA TRP A 338 -22.20 -17.77 -5.72
C TRP A 338 -23.02 -16.54 -6.15
N PRO A 339 -22.67 -15.34 -5.65
CA PRO A 339 -23.19 -14.10 -6.20
C PRO A 339 -22.56 -13.83 -7.57
N LEU A 340 -23.38 -13.86 -8.62
CA LEU A 340 -22.94 -13.85 -10.03
C LEU A 340 -22.27 -12.53 -10.49
N LYS A 341 -22.37 -11.47 -9.69
CA LYS A 341 -21.75 -10.16 -9.96
C LYS A 341 -20.36 -10.01 -9.34
N LEU A 342 -19.83 -11.07 -8.73
CA LEU A 342 -18.47 -11.06 -8.17
C LEU A 342 -17.43 -10.75 -9.25
N LYS A 343 -16.59 -9.78 -8.94
CA LYS A 343 -15.40 -9.39 -9.71
C LYS A 343 -14.11 -9.85 -9.06
N LYS A 344 -14.10 -9.93 -7.73
CA LYS A 344 -12.93 -10.31 -6.94
C LYS A 344 -13.31 -11.31 -5.86
N LEU A 345 -12.64 -12.45 -5.87
CA LEU A 345 -12.80 -13.51 -4.87
C LEU A 345 -11.44 -13.87 -4.28
N VAL A 346 -11.25 -13.58 -2.99
CA VAL A 346 -10.00 -13.81 -2.27
C VAL A 346 -10.22 -14.87 -1.20
N LEU A 347 -9.64 -16.04 -1.44
CA LEU A 347 -9.77 -17.26 -0.63
C LEU A 347 -8.41 -17.77 -0.12
N GLY A 348 -7.34 -16.98 -0.31
CA GLY A 348 -5.98 -17.42 0.04
C GLY A 348 -5.80 -17.69 1.53
N GLY A 349 -4.82 -18.50 1.93
CA GLY A 349 -4.54 -18.74 3.35
C GLY A 349 -5.62 -19.55 4.08
N ASN A 350 -6.24 -20.50 3.39
CA ASN A 350 -7.25 -21.41 3.95
C ASN A 350 -6.74 -22.86 3.88
N ILE A 351 -7.62 -23.84 4.08
CA ILE A 351 -7.27 -25.26 4.03
C ILE A 351 -8.03 -25.99 2.92
N PHE A 352 -8.33 -25.30 1.81
CA PHE A 352 -9.01 -25.87 0.65
C PHE A 352 -8.15 -26.92 -0.06
N GLU A 353 -8.71 -28.12 -0.27
CA GLU A 353 -8.12 -29.18 -1.08
C GLU A 353 -8.73 -29.23 -2.50
N HIS A 354 -9.97 -28.78 -2.64
CA HIS A 354 -10.70 -28.75 -3.90
C HIS A 354 -11.54 -27.46 -4.03
N ILE A 355 -11.80 -27.06 -5.27
CA ILE A 355 -12.71 -25.95 -5.62
C ILE A 355 -13.93 -26.55 -6.34
N PRO A 356 -15.18 -26.18 -5.98
CA PRO A 356 -16.37 -26.76 -6.60
C PRO A 356 -16.56 -26.26 -8.03
N GLU A 357 -17.22 -27.07 -8.87
CA GLU A 357 -17.54 -26.72 -10.26
C GLU A 357 -18.41 -25.45 -10.37
N ALA A 358 -19.15 -25.08 -9.32
CA ALA A 358 -19.93 -23.84 -9.28
C ALA A 358 -19.08 -22.57 -9.45
N ILE A 359 -17.76 -22.62 -9.22
CA ILE A 359 -16.88 -21.45 -9.45
C ILE A 359 -16.98 -20.92 -10.89
N GLY A 360 -17.20 -21.81 -11.86
CA GLY A 360 -17.31 -21.46 -13.27
C GLY A 360 -18.55 -20.63 -13.62
N GLU A 361 -19.50 -20.45 -12.70
CA GLU A 361 -20.67 -19.58 -12.88
C GLU A 361 -20.32 -18.09 -12.81
N LEU A 362 -19.19 -17.74 -12.20
CA LEU A 362 -18.76 -16.36 -11.96
C LEU A 362 -18.18 -15.67 -13.21
N LYS A 363 -18.96 -15.52 -14.28
CA LYS A 363 -18.48 -15.02 -15.58
C LYS A 363 -17.90 -13.60 -15.55
N ASP A 364 -18.30 -12.79 -14.57
CA ASP A 364 -17.81 -11.42 -14.36
C ASP A 364 -16.52 -11.38 -13.49
N LEU A 365 -16.01 -12.52 -13.03
CA LEU A 365 -14.83 -12.58 -12.15
C LEU A 365 -13.56 -12.15 -12.90
N GLU A 366 -12.89 -11.14 -12.35
CA GLU A 366 -11.66 -10.56 -12.90
C GLU A 366 -10.42 -11.00 -12.09
N GLU A 367 -10.58 -11.25 -10.78
CA GLU A 367 -9.51 -11.67 -9.87
C GLU A 367 -9.95 -12.85 -8.99
N LEU A 368 -9.15 -13.92 -9.03
CA LEU A 368 -9.30 -15.09 -8.19
C LEU A 368 -7.99 -15.38 -7.45
N ASN A 369 -8.00 -15.26 -6.13
CA ASN A 369 -6.87 -15.61 -5.28
C ASN A 369 -7.18 -16.86 -4.46
N LEU A 370 -6.42 -17.92 -4.74
CA LEU A 370 -6.47 -19.24 -4.13
C LEU A 370 -5.10 -19.63 -3.52
N GLY A 371 -4.20 -18.66 -3.32
CA GLY A 371 -2.86 -18.91 -2.79
C GLY A 371 -2.87 -19.47 -1.38
N GLN A 372 -1.77 -20.06 -0.92
CA GLN A 372 -1.62 -20.58 0.46
C GLN A 372 -2.78 -21.52 0.87
N ASN A 373 -3.07 -22.51 0.03
CA ASN A 373 -4.07 -23.55 0.28
C ASN A 373 -3.43 -24.94 0.13
N LYS A 374 -4.25 -25.99 0.01
CA LYS A 374 -3.81 -27.38 -0.17
C LYS A 374 -4.19 -27.94 -1.54
N LEU A 375 -4.44 -27.07 -2.53
CA LEU A 375 -4.95 -27.45 -3.85
C LEU A 375 -3.91 -28.23 -4.64
N SER A 376 -4.37 -29.28 -5.33
CA SER A 376 -3.56 -30.04 -6.28
C SER A 376 -4.14 -30.08 -7.70
N ASP A 377 -5.39 -29.63 -7.88
CA ASP A 377 -6.09 -29.57 -9.16
C ASP A 377 -7.13 -28.43 -9.15
N LEU A 378 -7.72 -28.13 -10.31
CA LEU A 378 -8.75 -27.11 -10.52
C LEU A 378 -9.96 -27.71 -11.25
N PRO A 379 -11.19 -27.26 -10.96
CA PRO A 379 -12.41 -27.76 -11.59
C PRO A 379 -12.44 -27.41 -13.09
N LYS A 380 -13.11 -28.25 -13.88
CA LYS A 380 -13.17 -28.07 -15.34
C LYS A 380 -13.95 -26.81 -15.73
N SER A 381 -14.94 -26.43 -14.94
CA SER A 381 -15.75 -25.23 -15.16
C SER A 381 -14.95 -23.93 -15.09
N LEU A 382 -13.75 -23.95 -14.50
CA LEU A 382 -12.90 -22.77 -14.38
C LEU A 382 -12.61 -22.15 -15.75
N SER A 383 -12.52 -22.96 -16.81
CA SER A 383 -12.32 -22.46 -18.19
C SER A 383 -13.41 -21.53 -18.70
N SER A 384 -14.56 -21.48 -18.02
CA SER A 384 -15.63 -20.58 -18.39
C SER A 384 -15.46 -19.14 -17.88
N LEU A 385 -14.42 -18.88 -17.07
CA LEU A 385 -14.13 -17.56 -16.49
C LEU A 385 -13.42 -16.65 -17.51
N ASN A 386 -14.13 -16.29 -18.57
CA ASN A 386 -13.58 -15.54 -19.69
C ASN A 386 -13.16 -14.10 -19.34
N SER A 387 -13.59 -13.57 -18.20
CA SER A 387 -13.21 -12.23 -17.72
C SER A 387 -11.99 -12.25 -16.79
N LEU A 388 -11.49 -13.44 -16.43
CA LEU A 388 -10.45 -13.60 -15.43
C LEU A 388 -9.10 -13.06 -15.94
N LYS A 389 -8.57 -12.07 -15.23
CA LYS A 389 -7.31 -11.40 -15.54
C LYS A 389 -6.20 -11.81 -14.58
N THR A 390 -6.53 -12.07 -13.33
CA THR A 390 -5.56 -12.38 -12.28
C THR A 390 -5.93 -13.70 -11.61
N LEU A 391 -4.98 -14.65 -11.62
CA LEU A 391 -5.11 -15.94 -10.95
C LEU A 391 -3.89 -16.18 -10.05
N ILE A 392 -4.12 -16.24 -8.74
CA ILE A 392 -3.08 -16.51 -7.73
C ILE A 392 -3.29 -17.91 -7.17
N LEU A 393 -2.30 -18.78 -7.36
CA LEU A 393 -2.25 -20.19 -6.96
C LEU A 393 -0.96 -20.51 -6.20
N SER A 394 -0.22 -19.49 -5.75
CA SER A 394 1.04 -19.68 -5.04
C SER A 394 0.87 -20.46 -3.73
N TRP A 395 1.92 -21.11 -3.24
CA TRP A 395 1.88 -21.88 -1.99
C TRP A 395 0.77 -22.94 -1.94
N ASN A 396 0.69 -23.77 -2.98
CA ASN A 396 -0.24 -24.90 -3.08
C ASN A 396 0.53 -26.22 -3.26
N ARG A 397 -0.15 -27.27 -3.74
CA ARG A 397 0.41 -28.62 -3.91
C ARG A 397 0.36 -29.09 -5.37
N PHE A 398 0.30 -28.17 -6.34
CA PHE A 398 0.25 -28.52 -7.75
C PHE A 398 1.54 -29.21 -8.19
N ASN A 399 1.42 -30.44 -8.68
CA ASN A 399 2.53 -31.18 -9.32
C ASN A 399 2.58 -30.97 -10.84
N LYS A 400 1.44 -30.60 -11.43
CA LYS A 400 1.24 -30.23 -12.83
C LYS A 400 0.20 -29.11 -12.87
N ILE A 401 0.26 -28.30 -13.92
CA ILE A 401 -0.81 -27.34 -14.22
C ILE A 401 -1.95 -28.10 -14.93
N PRO A 402 -3.20 -28.00 -14.46
CA PRO A 402 -4.33 -28.61 -15.15
C PRO A 402 -4.60 -27.93 -16.50
N ASP A 403 -4.97 -28.71 -17.52
CA ASP A 403 -5.21 -28.23 -18.89
C ASP A 403 -6.23 -27.07 -18.96
N VAL A 404 -7.18 -27.04 -18.02
CA VAL A 404 -8.20 -25.98 -17.90
C VAL A 404 -7.58 -24.57 -17.80
N LEU A 405 -6.41 -24.44 -17.17
CA LEU A 405 -5.73 -23.15 -17.01
C LEU A 405 -5.33 -22.58 -18.37
N THR A 406 -4.91 -23.43 -19.31
CA THR A 406 -4.51 -23.01 -20.67
C THR A 406 -5.65 -22.53 -21.55
N GLN A 407 -6.90 -22.62 -21.08
CA GLN A 407 -8.11 -22.15 -21.78
C GLN A 407 -8.49 -20.72 -21.38
N LEU A 408 -7.86 -20.16 -20.34
CA LEU A 408 -8.17 -18.83 -19.79
C LEU A 408 -7.40 -17.72 -20.52
N SER A 409 -7.77 -17.46 -21.78
CA SER A 409 -7.02 -16.55 -22.68
C SER A 409 -6.97 -15.08 -22.23
N SER A 410 -7.83 -14.66 -21.31
CA SER A 410 -7.89 -13.30 -20.77
C SER A 410 -6.92 -13.05 -19.61
N LEU A 411 -6.22 -14.10 -19.13
CA LEU A 411 -5.26 -13.97 -18.03
C LEU A 411 -4.12 -13.03 -18.41
N VAL A 412 -3.87 -12.08 -17.52
CA VAL A 412 -2.81 -11.09 -17.57
C VAL A 412 -1.72 -11.42 -16.55
N LEU A 413 -2.11 -11.94 -15.38
CA LEU A 413 -1.21 -12.36 -14.31
C LEU A 413 -1.54 -13.76 -13.83
N ILE A 414 -0.52 -14.60 -13.76
CA ILE A 414 -0.58 -15.91 -13.10
C ILE A 414 0.54 -16.02 -12.08
N ASP A 415 0.16 -16.34 -10.84
CA ASP A 415 1.11 -16.67 -9.78
C ASP A 415 1.00 -18.14 -9.37
N LEU A 416 2.09 -18.88 -9.58
CA LEU A 416 2.26 -20.30 -9.26
C LEU A 416 3.52 -20.53 -8.40
N ASP A 417 4.02 -19.50 -7.70
CA ASP A 417 5.13 -19.61 -6.75
C ASP A 417 4.91 -20.75 -5.76
N HIS A 418 6.00 -21.40 -5.32
CA HIS A 418 5.99 -22.36 -4.22
C HIS A 418 4.97 -23.51 -4.43
N ASN A 419 5.12 -24.19 -5.56
CA ASN A 419 4.39 -25.42 -5.88
C ASN A 419 5.38 -26.57 -6.11
N LYS A 420 4.91 -27.67 -6.70
CA LYS A 420 5.73 -28.87 -6.99
C LYS A 420 5.78 -29.15 -8.50
N LEU A 421 5.67 -28.13 -9.33
CA LEU A 421 5.60 -28.27 -10.78
C LEU A 421 6.91 -28.81 -11.33
N SER A 422 6.87 -29.94 -12.03
CA SER A 422 8.03 -30.50 -12.74
C SER A 422 8.06 -30.13 -14.23
N SER A 423 6.91 -29.75 -14.79
CA SER A 423 6.75 -29.39 -16.20
C SER A 423 5.53 -28.48 -16.39
N LEU A 424 5.52 -27.71 -17.47
CA LEU A 424 4.36 -26.93 -17.92
C LEU A 424 3.69 -27.62 -19.13
N PRO A 425 2.38 -27.46 -19.34
CA PRO A 425 1.66 -28.08 -20.46
C PRO A 425 2.03 -27.44 -21.81
N GLU A 426 2.03 -28.23 -22.89
CA GLU A 426 2.28 -27.75 -24.26
C GLU A 426 1.27 -26.71 -24.77
N LYS A 427 0.15 -26.51 -24.08
CA LYS A 427 -0.84 -25.47 -24.42
C LYS A 427 -0.62 -24.16 -23.68
N MET A 428 0.45 -24.02 -22.87
CA MET A 428 0.72 -22.79 -22.12
C MET A 428 0.81 -21.56 -23.04
N GLY A 429 1.31 -21.72 -24.27
CA GLY A 429 1.36 -20.67 -25.29
C GLY A 429 0.02 -20.07 -25.72
N ASN A 430 -1.12 -20.68 -25.36
CA ASN A 430 -2.46 -20.16 -25.66
C ASN A 430 -2.84 -18.92 -24.83
N LEU A 431 -2.10 -18.62 -23.76
CA LEU A 431 -2.35 -17.49 -22.86
C LEU A 431 -1.81 -16.19 -23.46
N SER A 432 -2.33 -15.80 -24.61
CA SER A 432 -1.81 -14.69 -25.44
C SER A 432 -1.90 -13.31 -24.79
N SER A 433 -2.69 -13.14 -23.73
CA SER A 433 -2.81 -11.89 -22.97
C SER A 433 -1.84 -11.77 -21.78
N LEU A 434 -1.07 -12.82 -21.49
CA LEU A 434 -0.28 -12.94 -20.27
C LEU A 434 0.89 -11.97 -20.26
N LYS A 435 0.96 -11.12 -19.24
CA LYS A 435 2.03 -10.12 -19.04
C LYS A 435 2.98 -10.51 -17.91
N THR A 436 2.47 -11.17 -16.88
CA THR A 436 3.24 -11.54 -15.69
C THR A 436 3.03 -13.02 -15.38
N LEU A 437 4.13 -13.75 -15.24
CA LEU A 437 4.12 -15.18 -14.89
C LEU A 437 5.15 -15.47 -13.80
N ILE A 438 4.65 -15.89 -12.64
CA ILE A 438 5.45 -16.19 -11.45
C ILE A 438 5.48 -17.72 -11.28
N LEU A 439 6.66 -18.32 -11.39
CA LEU A 439 6.89 -19.77 -11.37
C LEU A 439 8.06 -20.17 -10.46
N ASN A 440 8.54 -19.25 -9.62
CA ASN A 440 9.65 -19.53 -8.71
C ASN A 440 9.32 -20.60 -7.68
N ARG A 441 10.38 -21.20 -7.11
CA ARG A 441 10.28 -22.25 -6.08
C ARG A 441 9.43 -23.44 -6.53
N ASN A 442 9.74 -23.95 -7.72
CA ASN A 442 9.16 -25.16 -8.29
C ASN A 442 10.28 -26.18 -8.61
N ALA A 443 9.99 -27.19 -9.43
CA ALA A 443 10.95 -28.20 -9.86
C ALA A 443 11.11 -28.25 -11.38
N LEU A 444 10.89 -27.12 -12.07
CA LEU A 444 10.95 -27.03 -13.53
C LEU A 444 12.39 -27.18 -14.04
N SER A 445 12.58 -28.00 -15.08
CA SER A 445 13.88 -28.15 -15.75
C SER A 445 13.86 -27.69 -17.22
N SER A 446 12.68 -27.45 -17.79
CA SER A 446 12.49 -27.00 -19.17
C SER A 446 11.16 -26.24 -19.33
N LEU A 447 11.01 -25.54 -20.46
CA LEU A 447 9.76 -24.91 -20.88
C LEU A 447 9.27 -25.58 -22.18
N PRO A 448 7.93 -25.72 -22.39
CA PRO A 448 7.35 -26.31 -23.60
C PRO A 448 7.60 -25.45 -24.84
N GLU A 449 7.54 -26.00 -26.04
CA GLU A 449 7.84 -25.26 -27.27
C GLU A 449 6.89 -24.07 -27.50
N SER A 450 5.60 -24.28 -27.20
CA SER A 450 4.57 -23.24 -27.33
C SER A 450 4.79 -22.03 -26.43
N PHE A 451 5.67 -22.12 -25.43
CA PHE A 451 6.00 -20.99 -24.56
C PHE A 451 6.52 -19.79 -25.35
N SER A 452 7.12 -20.05 -26.52
CA SER A 452 7.55 -19.03 -27.50
C SER A 452 6.43 -18.11 -27.98
N SER A 453 5.16 -18.53 -27.87
CA SER A 453 3.99 -17.77 -28.33
C SER A 453 3.50 -16.70 -27.34
N LEU A 454 4.03 -16.68 -26.10
CA LEU A 454 3.66 -15.72 -25.06
C LEU A 454 4.27 -14.32 -25.29
N THR A 455 4.14 -13.80 -26.50
CA THR A 455 4.83 -12.58 -26.98
C THR A 455 4.43 -11.30 -26.24
N THR A 456 3.36 -11.31 -25.45
CA THR A 456 2.92 -10.19 -24.59
C THR A 456 3.56 -10.19 -23.20
N LEU A 457 4.30 -11.25 -22.86
CA LEU A 457 4.94 -11.41 -21.56
C LEU A 457 6.02 -10.35 -21.35
N LYS A 458 5.95 -9.70 -20.19
CA LYS A 458 6.85 -8.63 -19.74
C LYS A 458 7.68 -9.07 -18.54
N PHE A 459 7.08 -9.82 -17.62
CA PHE A 459 7.70 -10.20 -16.35
C PHE A 459 7.63 -11.72 -16.17
N ILE A 460 8.79 -12.36 -15.96
CA ILE A 460 8.84 -13.78 -15.64
C ILE A 460 9.82 -14.08 -14.50
N GLN A 461 9.33 -14.84 -13.51
CA GLN A 461 10.12 -15.33 -12.39
C GLN A 461 10.24 -16.86 -12.45
N LEU A 462 11.47 -17.35 -12.60
CA LEU A 462 11.84 -18.76 -12.70
C LEU A 462 12.91 -19.13 -11.67
N ASP A 463 13.16 -18.28 -10.67
CA ASP A 463 14.16 -18.57 -9.66
C ASP A 463 13.82 -19.79 -8.80
N ASN A 464 14.84 -20.40 -8.18
CA ASN A 464 14.66 -21.58 -7.34
C ASN A 464 13.95 -22.74 -8.09
N ASN A 465 14.45 -23.07 -9.29
CA ASN A 465 14.01 -24.20 -10.10
C ASN A 465 15.19 -25.14 -10.38
N LYS A 466 15.09 -25.99 -11.42
CA LYS A 466 16.09 -27.01 -11.78
C LYS A 466 16.61 -26.84 -13.21
N PHE A 467 16.60 -25.62 -13.76
CA PHE A 467 17.12 -25.38 -15.12
C PHE A 467 18.64 -25.59 -15.15
N SER A 468 19.10 -26.57 -15.94
CA SER A 468 20.51 -26.79 -16.25
C SER A 468 20.96 -26.07 -17.53
N GLU A 469 20.02 -25.82 -18.43
CA GLU A 469 20.22 -25.05 -19.65
C GLU A 469 19.24 -23.89 -19.72
N PHE A 470 19.65 -22.81 -20.39
CA PHE A 470 18.76 -21.68 -20.60
C PHE A 470 17.63 -22.08 -21.56
N PRO A 471 16.35 -21.87 -21.19
CA PRO A 471 15.22 -22.22 -22.05
C PRO A 471 15.14 -21.26 -23.26
N LYS A 472 15.55 -21.76 -24.44
CA LYS A 472 15.65 -20.97 -25.68
C LYS A 472 14.32 -20.35 -26.12
N GLN A 473 13.19 -20.90 -25.69
CA GLN A 473 11.85 -20.36 -25.94
C GLN A 473 11.70 -18.93 -25.41
N LEU A 474 12.41 -18.59 -24.32
CA LEU A 474 12.40 -17.22 -23.79
C LEU A 474 12.95 -16.21 -24.79
N CYS A 475 13.86 -16.60 -25.69
CA CYS A 475 14.43 -15.71 -26.71
C CYS A 475 13.40 -15.15 -27.71
N ASN A 476 12.20 -15.74 -27.79
CA ASN A 476 11.11 -15.27 -28.64
C ASN A 476 10.22 -14.22 -27.95
N LEU A 477 10.38 -14.02 -26.65
CA LEU A 477 9.60 -13.09 -25.85
C LEU A 477 10.17 -11.67 -25.96
N ILE A 478 10.08 -11.08 -27.15
CA ILE A 478 10.73 -9.79 -27.48
C ILE A 478 10.24 -8.59 -26.64
N ASN A 479 9.12 -8.75 -25.93
CA ASN A 479 8.58 -7.73 -25.02
C ASN A 479 8.99 -7.93 -23.56
N LEU A 480 9.84 -8.91 -23.26
CA LEU A 480 10.28 -9.19 -21.90
C LEU A 480 11.13 -8.04 -21.36
N GLU A 481 10.74 -7.56 -20.18
CA GLU A 481 11.34 -6.45 -19.44
C GLU A 481 12.14 -7.02 -18.26
N ASP A 482 11.58 -7.97 -17.50
CA ASP A 482 12.27 -8.60 -16.36
C ASP A 482 12.35 -10.12 -16.51
N LEU A 483 13.56 -10.65 -16.38
CA LEU A 483 13.87 -12.08 -16.40
C LEU A 483 14.66 -12.47 -15.15
N VAL A 484 14.01 -13.21 -14.25
CA VAL A 484 14.62 -13.73 -13.03
C VAL A 484 14.82 -15.24 -13.15
N LEU A 485 16.09 -15.68 -13.14
CA LEU A 485 16.54 -17.06 -13.28
C LEU A 485 17.52 -17.46 -12.17
N SER A 486 17.55 -16.71 -11.06
CA SER A 486 18.48 -16.98 -9.96
C SER A 486 18.22 -18.32 -9.28
N HIS A 487 19.21 -18.86 -8.56
CA HIS A 487 19.08 -20.14 -7.86
C HIS A 487 18.66 -21.30 -8.80
N ASN A 488 19.37 -21.44 -9.91
CA ASN A 488 19.25 -22.55 -10.86
C ASN A 488 20.64 -23.19 -11.10
N ASN A 489 20.76 -24.06 -12.10
CA ASN A 489 22.00 -24.75 -12.45
C ASN A 489 22.55 -24.32 -13.81
N LEU A 490 22.31 -23.07 -14.23
CA LEU A 490 22.71 -22.57 -15.54
C LEU A 490 24.22 -22.35 -15.64
N GLU A 491 24.83 -22.82 -16.71
CA GLU A 491 26.26 -22.64 -16.98
C GLU A 491 26.53 -21.59 -18.08
N HIS A 492 25.62 -21.48 -19.04
CA HIS A 492 25.80 -20.68 -20.25
C HIS A 492 24.51 -19.99 -20.68
N LEU A 493 24.64 -18.79 -21.24
CA LEU A 493 23.57 -18.13 -21.98
C LEU A 493 23.66 -18.53 -23.45
N PRO A 494 22.54 -18.56 -24.19
CA PRO A 494 22.53 -18.76 -25.63
C PRO A 494 22.72 -17.43 -26.36
N GLU A 495 23.21 -17.49 -27.60
CA GLU A 495 23.35 -16.30 -28.45
C GLU A 495 22.02 -15.57 -28.67
N CYS A 496 20.90 -16.31 -28.73
CA CYS A 496 19.58 -15.72 -28.95
C CYS A 496 19.10 -14.78 -27.83
N ILE A 497 19.78 -14.72 -26.68
CA ILE A 497 19.44 -13.76 -25.61
C ILE A 497 19.43 -12.32 -26.11
N VAL A 498 20.22 -12.01 -27.15
CA VAL A 498 20.27 -10.67 -27.79
C VAL A 498 18.95 -10.22 -28.38
N ASN A 499 17.98 -11.12 -28.56
CA ASN A 499 16.65 -10.79 -29.07
C ASN A 499 15.79 -10.06 -28.03
N LEU A 500 16.12 -10.15 -26.73
CA LEU A 500 15.40 -9.53 -25.63
C LEU A 500 15.74 -8.04 -25.50
N ARG A 501 15.51 -7.26 -26.56
CA ARG A 501 15.93 -5.85 -26.68
C ARG A 501 15.25 -4.90 -25.69
N LYS A 502 14.15 -5.33 -25.06
CA LYS A 502 13.44 -4.57 -24.02
C LYS A 502 13.84 -4.97 -22.61
N LEU A 503 14.76 -5.91 -22.43
CA LEU A 503 15.12 -6.41 -21.11
C LEU A 503 15.80 -5.30 -20.30
N GLU A 504 15.21 -4.99 -19.14
CA GLU A 504 15.66 -4.01 -18.17
C GLU A 504 16.29 -4.71 -16.96
N VAL A 505 15.74 -5.85 -16.52
CA VAL A 505 16.27 -6.62 -15.39
C VAL A 505 16.64 -8.03 -15.82
N LEU A 506 17.87 -8.43 -15.52
CA LEU A 506 18.36 -9.80 -15.69
C LEU A 506 19.02 -10.29 -14.41
N ASP A 507 18.35 -11.21 -13.71
CA ASP A 507 18.91 -11.87 -12.53
C ASP A 507 19.32 -13.32 -12.84
N LEU A 508 20.63 -13.56 -12.78
CA LEU A 508 21.30 -14.83 -12.98
C LEU A 508 22.09 -15.26 -11.73
N SER A 509 21.78 -14.67 -10.57
CA SER A 509 22.48 -14.94 -9.31
C SER A 509 22.37 -16.41 -8.89
N SER A 510 23.32 -16.91 -8.13
CA SER A 510 23.29 -18.28 -7.59
C SER A 510 23.13 -19.34 -8.69
N ASN A 511 23.96 -19.27 -9.74
CA ASN A 511 24.03 -20.22 -10.85
C ASN A 511 25.48 -20.75 -11.00
N GLN A 512 25.83 -21.34 -12.14
CA GLN A 512 27.13 -21.97 -12.39
C GLN A 512 27.93 -21.27 -13.51
N PHE A 513 27.67 -19.99 -13.78
CA PHE A 513 28.30 -19.25 -14.87
C PHE A 513 29.81 -19.06 -14.66
N HIS A 514 30.63 -19.51 -15.62
CA HIS A 514 32.09 -19.34 -15.62
C HIS A 514 32.56 -18.07 -16.36
N TYR A 515 31.77 -17.64 -17.33
CA TYR A 515 31.94 -16.40 -18.09
C TYR A 515 30.57 -15.88 -18.53
N LEU A 516 30.49 -14.57 -18.78
CA LEU A 516 29.35 -13.95 -19.43
C LEU A 516 29.72 -13.65 -20.89
N PRO A 517 28.97 -14.15 -21.88
CA PRO A 517 29.33 -13.99 -23.30
C PRO A 517 29.20 -12.53 -23.75
N GLY A 518 30.06 -12.12 -24.69
CA GLY A 518 30.14 -10.71 -25.15
C GLY A 518 28.89 -10.17 -25.83
N TYR A 519 28.04 -11.03 -26.37
CA TYR A 519 26.78 -10.61 -26.98
C TYR A 519 25.73 -10.14 -25.98
N VAL A 520 25.85 -10.47 -24.68
CA VAL A 520 24.96 -9.90 -23.63
C VAL A 520 25.05 -8.37 -23.60
N CYS A 521 26.20 -7.81 -23.98
CA CYS A 521 26.41 -6.38 -24.08
C CYS A 521 25.58 -5.69 -25.19
N PHE A 522 24.81 -6.43 -25.99
CA PHE A 522 23.84 -5.88 -26.94
C PHE A 522 22.48 -5.56 -26.30
N LEU A 523 22.26 -5.94 -25.05
CA LEU A 523 21.08 -5.58 -24.26
C LEU A 523 21.24 -4.15 -23.73
N ASP A 524 21.13 -3.17 -24.61
CA ASP A 524 21.43 -1.76 -24.31
C ASP A 524 20.39 -1.09 -23.40
N LYS A 525 19.22 -1.71 -23.22
CA LYS A 525 18.17 -1.34 -22.26
C LYS A 525 18.36 -1.93 -20.86
N LEU A 526 19.30 -2.86 -20.68
CA LEU A 526 19.52 -3.49 -19.38
C LEU A 526 19.95 -2.46 -18.34
N VAL A 527 19.15 -2.34 -17.28
CA VAL A 527 19.31 -1.44 -16.14
C VAL A 527 19.98 -2.18 -14.99
N ASP A 528 19.48 -3.37 -14.66
CA ASP A 528 19.97 -4.16 -13.53
C ASP A 528 20.46 -5.54 -14.00
N LEU A 529 21.72 -5.84 -13.69
CA LEU A 529 22.35 -7.12 -13.98
C LEU A 529 22.88 -7.75 -12.69
N PHE A 530 22.23 -8.84 -12.26
CA PHE A 530 22.61 -9.58 -11.07
C PHE A 530 23.27 -10.91 -11.46
N LEU A 531 24.50 -11.10 -11.00
CA LEU A 531 25.37 -12.25 -11.28
C LEU A 531 26.02 -12.76 -9.99
N LYS A 532 25.46 -12.41 -8.83
CA LYS A 532 25.97 -12.80 -7.51
C LYS A 532 26.11 -14.32 -7.40
N ASP A 533 27.05 -14.79 -6.58
CA ASP A 533 27.20 -16.22 -6.23
C ASP A 533 27.32 -17.12 -7.48
N ASN A 534 28.26 -16.78 -8.38
CA ASN A 534 28.57 -17.55 -9.58
C ASN A 534 30.07 -17.93 -9.62
N LYS A 535 30.55 -18.46 -10.75
CA LYS A 535 31.96 -18.87 -10.97
C LYS A 535 32.68 -17.97 -11.97
N LEU A 536 32.24 -16.72 -12.15
CA LEU A 536 32.76 -15.84 -13.20
C LEU A 536 34.23 -15.50 -12.98
N ASN A 537 35.06 -15.73 -14.00
CA ASN A 537 36.48 -15.37 -13.96
C ASN A 537 36.75 -13.97 -14.52
N TYR A 538 35.93 -13.55 -15.49
CA TYR A 538 36.02 -12.27 -16.19
C TYR A 538 34.63 -11.81 -16.63
N LEU A 539 34.48 -10.49 -16.76
CA LEU A 539 33.37 -9.86 -17.48
C LEU A 539 33.76 -9.61 -18.94
N PRO A 540 32.78 -9.52 -19.87
CA PRO A 540 33.04 -9.33 -21.29
C PRO A 540 33.77 -8.01 -21.57
N ARG A 541 34.69 -8.02 -22.55
CA ARG A 541 35.52 -6.84 -22.88
C ARG A 541 34.69 -5.64 -23.34
N ASN A 542 33.53 -5.87 -23.94
CA ASN A 542 32.61 -4.87 -24.46
C ASN A 542 31.48 -4.49 -23.49
N LEU A 543 31.68 -4.63 -22.17
CA LEU A 543 30.67 -4.34 -21.14
C LEU A 543 29.99 -2.96 -21.28
N ALA A 544 30.71 -1.96 -21.80
CA ALA A 544 30.16 -0.62 -22.09
C ALA A 544 28.99 -0.60 -23.09
N GLY A 545 28.70 -1.71 -23.78
CA GLY A 545 27.51 -1.87 -24.62
C GLY A 545 26.20 -1.82 -23.82
N LEU A 546 26.24 -2.15 -22.52
CA LEU A 546 25.11 -2.03 -21.59
C LEU A 546 24.89 -0.55 -21.21
N LYS A 547 24.46 0.26 -22.17
CA LYS A 547 24.40 1.73 -22.04
C LYS A 547 23.49 2.21 -20.92
N SER A 548 22.43 1.45 -20.62
CA SER A 548 21.44 1.81 -19.60
C SER A 548 21.77 1.27 -18.21
N LEU A 549 22.87 0.52 -18.05
CA LEU A 549 23.17 -0.19 -16.81
C LEU A 549 23.37 0.77 -15.63
N GLN A 550 22.58 0.58 -14.59
CA GLN A 550 22.59 1.33 -13.33
C GLN A 550 23.10 0.49 -12.17
N GLN A 551 22.76 -0.81 -12.13
CA GLN A 551 23.22 -1.72 -11.09
C GLN A 551 23.90 -2.95 -11.68
N LEU A 552 25.07 -3.27 -11.13
CA LEU A 552 25.81 -4.49 -11.47
C LEU A 552 26.21 -5.23 -10.19
N ASP A 553 25.57 -6.37 -9.91
CA ASP A 553 25.98 -7.23 -8.81
C ASP A 553 26.80 -8.41 -9.33
N VAL A 554 28.07 -8.48 -8.93
CA VAL A 554 28.97 -9.60 -9.22
C VAL A 554 29.61 -10.14 -7.93
N GLU A 555 28.92 -9.97 -6.80
CA GLU A 555 29.34 -10.48 -5.49
C GLU A 555 29.65 -11.98 -5.55
N SER A 556 30.61 -12.42 -4.74
CA SER A 556 30.96 -13.83 -4.55
C SER A 556 31.24 -14.58 -5.84
N ASN A 557 32.05 -13.98 -6.71
CA ASN A 557 32.57 -14.58 -7.94
C ASN A 557 34.09 -14.86 -7.86
N ARG A 558 34.69 -15.23 -8.99
CA ARG A 558 36.13 -15.51 -9.12
C ARG A 558 36.84 -14.49 -10.01
N LEU A 559 36.34 -13.25 -10.04
CA LEU A 559 36.85 -12.23 -10.96
C LEU A 559 38.31 -11.90 -10.66
N LYS A 560 39.16 -11.98 -11.68
CA LYS A 560 40.60 -11.64 -11.58
C LYS A 560 40.87 -10.17 -11.92
N SER A 561 40.04 -9.58 -12.78
CA SER A 561 40.14 -8.19 -13.23
C SER A 561 38.81 -7.72 -13.80
N LEU A 562 38.58 -6.41 -13.80
CA LEU A 562 37.47 -5.79 -14.52
C LEU A 562 37.91 -5.27 -15.91
N PRO A 563 37.04 -5.30 -16.93
CA PRO A 563 37.34 -4.75 -18.24
C PRO A 563 37.46 -3.23 -18.16
N LYS A 564 38.41 -2.64 -18.91
CA LYS A 564 38.63 -1.18 -18.93
C LYS A 564 37.37 -0.41 -19.36
N THR A 565 36.52 -1.02 -20.17
CA THR A 565 35.27 -0.46 -20.67
C THR A 565 34.24 -0.17 -19.57
N ILE A 566 34.40 -0.72 -18.36
CA ILE A 566 33.53 -0.40 -17.22
C ILE A 566 33.54 1.10 -16.89
N THR A 567 34.64 1.81 -17.18
CA THR A 567 34.73 3.27 -16.95
C THR A 567 33.87 4.09 -17.91
N ALA A 568 33.36 3.47 -18.98
CA ALA A 568 32.48 4.12 -19.95
C ALA A 568 30.99 3.96 -19.61
N LEU A 569 30.63 3.20 -18.57
CA LEU A 569 29.26 3.09 -18.08
C LEU A 569 28.88 4.35 -17.29
N LYS A 570 28.33 5.33 -18.00
CA LYS A 570 27.97 6.64 -17.43
C LYS A 570 26.79 6.58 -16.46
N ASN A 571 25.85 5.66 -16.72
CA ASN A 571 24.63 5.49 -15.93
C ASN A 571 24.82 4.56 -14.72
N LEU A 572 25.97 3.90 -14.59
CA LEU A 572 26.23 2.98 -13.49
C LEU A 572 26.22 3.78 -12.18
N LYS A 573 25.34 3.38 -11.26
CA LYS A 573 25.16 3.98 -9.93
C LYS A 573 25.72 3.08 -8.83
N SER A 574 25.56 1.77 -8.98
CA SER A 574 25.97 0.79 -7.98
C SER A 574 26.67 -0.39 -8.62
N ILE A 575 27.72 -0.87 -7.96
CA ILE A 575 28.39 -2.11 -8.29
C ILE A 575 28.78 -2.84 -7.01
N ASN A 576 28.52 -4.13 -6.92
CA ASN A 576 28.91 -4.97 -5.79
C ASN A 576 29.99 -5.96 -6.23
N LEU A 577 31.20 -5.80 -5.68
CA LEU A 577 32.38 -6.60 -6.02
C LEU A 577 32.81 -7.55 -4.89
N ARG A 578 32.09 -7.56 -3.76
CA ARG A 578 32.46 -8.31 -2.56
C ARG A 578 32.66 -9.79 -2.88
N GLY A 579 33.51 -10.46 -2.10
CA GLY A 579 33.76 -11.90 -2.28
C GLY A 579 34.65 -12.29 -3.48
N ASN A 580 35.05 -11.36 -4.35
CA ASN A 580 36.02 -11.62 -5.43
C ASN A 580 37.48 -11.55 -4.94
N LYS A 581 37.93 -12.55 -4.18
CA LYS A 581 39.20 -12.54 -3.44
C LYS A 581 40.46 -12.27 -4.29
N SER A 582 40.45 -12.64 -5.57
CA SER A 582 41.60 -12.51 -6.48
C SER A 582 41.55 -11.25 -7.36
N LEU A 583 40.60 -10.35 -7.11
CA LEU A 583 40.34 -9.20 -7.97
C LEU A 583 41.47 -8.16 -7.88
N LYS A 584 42.11 -7.89 -9.01
CA LYS A 584 43.07 -6.78 -9.16
C LYS A 584 42.48 -5.69 -10.03
N LEU A 585 42.57 -4.44 -9.58
CA LEU A 585 42.03 -3.29 -10.27
C LEU A 585 43.11 -2.39 -10.82
N SER A 586 42.91 -1.91 -12.05
CA SER A 586 43.74 -0.86 -12.62
C SER A 586 43.43 0.49 -11.97
N LYS A 587 44.41 1.41 -11.95
CA LYS A 587 44.26 2.76 -11.36
C LYS A 587 43.01 3.50 -11.88
N LYS A 588 42.77 3.46 -13.20
CA LYS A 588 41.60 4.12 -13.81
C LYS A 588 40.27 3.54 -13.35
N VAL A 589 40.20 2.21 -13.21
CA VAL A 589 38.99 1.53 -12.74
C VAL A 589 38.75 1.84 -11.27
N LYS A 590 39.80 1.84 -10.44
CA LYS A 590 39.69 2.17 -9.02
C LYS A 590 39.09 3.57 -8.79
N ILE A 591 39.62 4.59 -9.49
CA ILE A 591 39.10 5.97 -9.43
C ILE A 591 37.60 6.01 -9.75
N ARG A 592 37.17 5.33 -10.83
CA ARG A 592 35.76 5.29 -11.19
C ARG A 592 34.90 4.61 -10.12
N LEU A 593 35.38 3.54 -9.50
CA LEU A 593 34.62 2.84 -8.46
C LEU A 593 34.51 3.65 -7.16
N ASP A 594 35.55 4.43 -6.82
CA ASP A 594 35.54 5.35 -5.68
C ASP A 594 34.47 6.44 -5.84
N GLU A 595 34.24 6.94 -7.08
CA GLU A 595 33.14 7.88 -7.38
C GLU A 595 31.74 7.29 -7.13
N LEU A 596 31.59 5.97 -7.29
CA LEU A 596 30.30 5.27 -7.15
C LEU A 596 29.94 4.95 -5.69
N LYS A 597 30.80 5.30 -4.72
CA LYS A 597 30.67 4.89 -3.30
C LYS A 597 30.39 3.38 -3.15
N SER A 598 30.93 2.57 -4.05
CA SER A 598 30.70 1.13 -4.11
C SER A 598 31.28 0.45 -2.87
N PRO A 599 30.52 -0.46 -2.20
CA PRO A 599 31.07 -1.28 -1.15
C PRO A 599 32.06 -2.29 -1.75
N PHE A 600 33.34 -2.04 -1.52
CA PHE A 600 34.43 -2.97 -1.84
C PHE A 600 34.41 -4.23 -0.98
#